data_AF-A0A7K6XIC6-F1
#
_entry.id   AF-A0A7K6XIC6-F1
#
_cell.length_a   1.000
_cell.length_b   1.000
_cell.length_c   1.000
_cell.angle_alpha   90.00
_cell.angle_beta   90.00
_cell.angle_gamma   90.00
#
_symmetry.space_group_name_H-M   'P 1'
#
loop_
_entity.id
_entity.type
_entity.pdbx_description
1 polymer ?
#
loop_
_entity_poly.entity_id
_entity_poly.type
_entity_poly.pdbx_seq_one_letter_code
_entity_poly.pdbx_strand_id
1 'polypeptide(L)'
;AVPVPSSAPRGAASFQVQATPGVKLWLLHEAQSVKLPSSVSRWPLAPGPELLLAMDCPSKDVGDEKVRVSYFREDGGVPVGRAVLYLTCVEVSLDADVNRSGAVSRTLLDKASWTWGPEGHGAVLLVNCDRDDAGAEGLDNEDSAVRSYDDLKDMAQLVLRTRGPRAIFTGHRLLLHVDFGDADKIRVFCDGNSVELEKFKPVLGGCKLAYTVRPSRHHHESVFYVEGLAFPDVAFSGLVSLHVTLLESPEKGLLESPIFTDSVVFRVAPWIMTPNTAAPLEVFVCSVENNKEFVTAVGALAERAQCPLTVCPAPQNHQDRWIQDEVEFGYIQAPHKTFPVVFDSPRDRGLKDFPVRSILGPDFGYVARQAPEGTSSLDSFGNLEVSPPVTVQGKEYPLGRILIGSSFPRLGGRRMAKAVRDFLVAQKVQAPVELFSDWLHVGHVDEFLSFVPAPDRKGFRLLLASPSACYQLLKEKQEEGFGEAAMFQGRAGVPKPTVNEILANEELRKFNDYAQ
;
A
#
# COMPACT_ATOMS: atom_id res chain seq x y z
N ALA A 1 -3.24 -12.36 -36.10
CA ALA A 1 -3.34 -12.32 -37.56
C ALA A 1 -3.43 -13.75 -38.10
N VAL A 2 -4.10 -13.98 -39.22
CA VAL A 2 -4.26 -15.32 -39.81
C VAL A 2 -3.50 -15.39 -41.15
N PRO A 3 -2.48 -16.24 -41.29
CA PRO A 3 -1.74 -16.36 -42.54
C PRO A 3 -2.61 -17.05 -43.59
N VAL A 4 -2.84 -16.39 -44.72
CA VAL A 4 -3.67 -16.94 -45.82
C VAL A 4 -2.96 -18.04 -46.62
N PRO A 5 -1.65 -17.93 -46.96
CA PRO A 5 -1.01 -18.92 -47.83
C PRO A 5 -0.86 -20.33 -47.24
N SER A 6 -0.87 -20.47 -45.90
CA SER A 6 -0.61 -21.74 -45.21
C SER A 6 -1.65 -22.82 -45.50
N SER A 7 -2.87 -22.42 -45.87
CA SER A 7 -4.00 -23.33 -46.15
C SER A 7 -4.36 -23.39 -47.65
N ALA A 8 -3.53 -22.80 -48.52
CA ALA A 8 -3.80 -22.73 -49.94
C ALA A 8 -3.54 -24.10 -50.63
N PRO A 9 -4.51 -24.64 -51.40
CA PRO A 9 -4.28 -25.83 -52.20
C PRO A 9 -3.18 -25.61 -53.24
N ARG A 10 -2.45 -26.67 -53.60
CA ARG A 10 -1.43 -26.62 -54.66
C ARG A 10 -2.01 -26.06 -55.96
N GLY A 11 -1.34 -25.05 -56.51
CA GLY A 11 -1.73 -24.37 -57.75
C GLY A 11 -2.78 -23.26 -57.58
N ALA A 12 -3.14 -22.87 -56.35
CA ALA A 12 -3.91 -21.64 -56.14
C ALA A 12 -3.06 -20.40 -56.44
N ALA A 13 -3.63 -19.43 -57.16
CA ALA A 13 -2.99 -18.18 -57.56
C ALA A 13 -3.68 -16.94 -56.97
N SER A 14 -4.95 -17.05 -56.59
CA SER A 14 -5.69 -15.98 -55.91
C SER A 14 -6.63 -16.52 -54.84
N PHE A 15 -7.08 -15.65 -53.94
CA PHE A 15 -8.04 -15.98 -52.90
C PHE A 15 -9.12 -14.91 -52.76
N GLN A 16 -10.26 -15.29 -52.18
CA GLN A 16 -11.34 -14.40 -51.82
C GLN A 16 -11.74 -14.68 -50.37
N VAL A 17 -11.95 -13.61 -49.60
CA VAL A 17 -12.36 -13.71 -48.19
C VAL A 17 -13.76 -13.18 -48.04
N GLN A 18 -14.58 -13.90 -47.28
CA GLN A 18 -15.91 -13.47 -46.87
C GLN A 18 -16.07 -13.77 -45.39
N ALA A 19 -16.62 -12.83 -44.63
CA ALA A 19 -16.96 -13.07 -43.24
C ALA A 19 -18.43 -12.77 -42.97
N THR A 20 -18.91 -13.32 -41.86
CA THR A 20 -20.21 -12.96 -41.29
C THR A 20 -20.22 -11.51 -40.80
N PRO A 21 -21.41 -10.89 -40.66
CA PRO A 21 -21.53 -9.46 -40.34
C PRO A 21 -20.87 -9.01 -39.04
N GLY A 22 -20.70 -9.91 -38.06
CA GLY A 22 -20.08 -9.60 -36.77
C GLY A 22 -18.56 -9.49 -36.81
N VAL A 23 -17.92 -9.81 -37.95
CA VAL A 23 -16.45 -9.80 -38.10
C VAL A 23 -16.02 -8.67 -39.02
N LYS A 24 -15.16 -7.80 -38.50
CA LYS A 24 -14.41 -6.82 -39.29
C LYS A 24 -13.13 -7.46 -39.82
N LEU A 25 -12.85 -7.22 -41.10
CA LEU A 25 -11.73 -7.80 -41.83
C LEU A 25 -10.80 -6.72 -42.37
N TRP A 26 -9.49 -6.91 -42.16
CA TRP A 26 -8.45 -6.18 -42.86
C TRP A 26 -7.44 -7.16 -43.45
N LEU A 27 -6.97 -6.84 -44.65
CA LEU A 27 -5.85 -7.53 -45.27
C LEU A 27 -4.58 -6.73 -45.03
N LEU A 28 -3.57 -7.39 -44.47
CA LEU A 28 -2.21 -6.89 -44.40
C LEU A 28 -1.43 -7.43 -45.59
N HIS A 29 -0.86 -6.53 -46.40
CA HIS A 29 0.02 -6.87 -47.51
C HIS A 29 1.09 -5.78 -47.62
N GLU A 30 2.37 -6.17 -47.70
CA GLU A 30 3.50 -5.24 -47.87
C GLU A 30 3.47 -4.03 -46.90
N ALA A 31 3.20 -4.30 -45.61
CA ALA A 31 3.09 -3.30 -44.55
C ALA A 31 1.93 -2.29 -44.67
N GLN A 32 1.01 -2.47 -45.61
CA GLN A 32 -0.23 -1.69 -45.71
C GLN A 32 -1.44 -2.51 -45.22
N SER A 33 -2.38 -1.85 -44.55
CA SER A 33 -3.65 -2.45 -44.13
C SER A 33 -4.80 -1.96 -45.00
N VAL A 34 -5.51 -2.88 -45.65
CA VAL A 34 -6.69 -2.57 -46.46
C VAL A 34 -7.92 -3.14 -45.78
N LYS A 35 -8.85 -2.27 -45.37
CA LYS A 35 -10.15 -2.70 -44.85
C LYS A 35 -10.95 -3.33 -45.99
N LEU A 36 -11.37 -4.57 -45.82
CA LEU A 36 -12.14 -5.28 -46.84
C LEU A 36 -13.64 -5.01 -46.65
N PRO A 37 -14.35 -4.45 -47.64
CA PRO A 37 -15.81 -4.52 -47.68
C PRO A 37 -16.32 -5.96 -47.55
N SER A 38 -17.55 -6.14 -47.04
CA SER A 38 -18.24 -7.44 -46.95
C SER A 38 -18.47 -8.13 -48.31
N SER A 39 -18.18 -7.46 -49.43
CA SER A 39 -18.07 -8.03 -50.77
C SER A 39 -16.87 -7.44 -51.51
N VAL A 40 -15.79 -8.22 -51.68
CA VAL A 40 -14.60 -7.78 -52.46
C VAL A 40 -14.07 -8.91 -53.35
N SER A 41 -13.52 -8.42 -54.47
CA SER A 41 -12.67 -9.00 -55.52
C SER A 41 -11.60 -9.98 -55.04
N ARG A 42 -11.12 -10.83 -55.96
CA ARG A 42 -10.03 -11.78 -55.72
C ARG A 42 -8.71 -11.04 -55.47
N TRP A 43 -7.94 -11.51 -54.50
CA TRP A 43 -6.62 -11.01 -54.14
C TRP A 43 -5.54 -12.01 -54.57
N PRO A 44 -4.37 -11.54 -55.04
CA PRO A 44 -3.28 -12.42 -55.42
C PRO A 44 -2.74 -13.19 -54.22
N LEU A 45 -2.45 -14.47 -54.41
CA LEU A 45 -1.84 -15.34 -53.41
C LEU A 45 -0.31 -15.17 -53.45
N ALA A 46 0.18 -13.98 -53.11
CA ALA A 46 1.61 -13.72 -52.90
C ALA A 46 2.07 -14.31 -51.53
N PRO A 47 3.38 -14.47 -51.28
CA PRO A 47 3.86 -14.76 -49.92
C PRO A 47 3.65 -13.53 -49.01
N GLY A 48 3.05 -13.74 -47.82
CA GLY A 48 2.88 -12.71 -46.80
C GLY A 48 1.51 -12.02 -46.59
N PRO A 49 0.40 -12.31 -47.30
CA PRO A 49 -0.90 -11.74 -46.94
C PRO A 49 -1.42 -12.34 -45.64
N GLU A 50 -1.75 -11.47 -44.69
CA GLU A 50 -2.35 -11.84 -43.41
C GLU A 50 -3.71 -11.19 -43.23
N LEU A 51 -4.64 -11.92 -42.62
CA LEU A 51 -5.94 -11.38 -42.23
C LEU A 51 -5.91 -10.91 -40.78
N LEU A 52 -6.24 -9.65 -40.55
CA LEU A 52 -6.61 -9.14 -39.24
C LEU A 52 -8.13 -9.23 -39.09
N LEU A 53 -8.54 -9.77 -37.96
CA LEU A 53 -9.93 -10.01 -37.61
C LEU A 53 -10.23 -9.21 -36.34
N ALA A 54 -11.37 -8.54 -36.27
CA ALA A 54 -11.88 -7.97 -35.04
C ALA A 54 -13.38 -8.19 -34.93
N MET A 55 -13.86 -8.36 -33.70
CA MET A 55 -15.27 -8.52 -33.37
C MET A 55 -15.60 -7.51 -32.28
N ASP A 56 -16.69 -6.75 -32.45
CA ASP A 56 -17.08 -5.71 -31.48
C ASP A 56 -18.03 -6.24 -30.40
N CYS A 57 -18.57 -7.44 -30.58
CA CYS A 57 -19.58 -8.02 -29.70
C CYS A 57 -19.22 -9.46 -29.35
N PRO A 58 -19.41 -9.87 -28.09
CA PRO A 58 -19.29 -11.26 -27.69
C PRO A 58 -20.28 -12.15 -28.44
N SER A 59 -19.83 -13.36 -28.77
CA SER A 59 -20.63 -14.38 -29.46
C SER A 59 -21.81 -14.83 -28.60
N LYS A 60 -22.91 -15.22 -29.26
CA LYS A 60 -24.08 -15.84 -28.62
C LYS A 60 -23.89 -17.34 -28.46
N ASP A 61 -23.33 -17.97 -29.49
CA ASP A 61 -23.06 -19.41 -29.56
C ASP A 61 -21.61 -19.68 -29.95
N VAL A 62 -21.12 -20.87 -29.66
CA VAL A 62 -19.75 -21.27 -30.04
C VAL A 62 -19.66 -21.38 -31.57
N GLY A 63 -18.73 -20.63 -32.16
CA GLY A 63 -18.49 -20.63 -33.61
C GLY A 63 -19.61 -19.97 -34.44
N ASP A 64 -20.37 -19.05 -33.86
CA ASP A 64 -21.48 -18.35 -34.54
C ASP A 64 -21.00 -17.45 -35.69
N GLU A 65 -19.78 -16.93 -35.59
CA GLU A 65 -19.15 -16.09 -36.59
C GLU A 65 -18.09 -16.89 -37.36
N LYS A 66 -17.94 -16.60 -38.66
CA LYS A 66 -17.05 -17.36 -39.54
C LYS A 66 -16.39 -16.49 -40.60
N VAL A 67 -15.15 -16.85 -40.92
CA VAL A 67 -14.39 -16.31 -42.04
C VAL A 67 -14.14 -17.43 -43.02
N ARG A 68 -14.59 -17.27 -44.26
CA ARG A 68 -14.38 -18.21 -45.35
C ARG A 68 -13.36 -17.65 -46.33
N VAL A 69 -12.28 -18.39 -46.53
CA VAL A 69 -11.28 -18.14 -47.56
C VAL A 69 -11.49 -19.14 -48.70
N SER A 70 -11.76 -18.64 -49.90
CA SER A 70 -11.92 -19.44 -51.12
C SER A 70 -10.72 -19.22 -52.03
N TYR A 71 -10.06 -20.29 -52.47
CA TYR A 71 -8.85 -20.24 -53.30
C TYR A 71 -9.17 -20.55 -54.76
N PHE A 72 -8.51 -19.88 -55.70
CA PHE A 72 -8.75 -19.99 -57.15
C PHE A 72 -7.44 -20.15 -57.92
N ARG A 73 -7.50 -20.83 -59.07
CA ARG A 73 -6.43 -20.84 -60.10
C ARG A 73 -6.53 -19.56 -60.95
N GLU A 74 -5.49 -19.24 -61.72
CA GLU A 74 -5.41 -18.03 -62.56
C GLU A 74 -6.66 -17.81 -63.42
N ASP A 75 -7.13 -18.85 -64.11
CA ASP A 75 -8.27 -18.75 -65.05
C ASP A 75 -9.57 -19.41 -64.54
N GLY A 76 -9.63 -19.77 -63.25
CA GLY A 76 -10.73 -20.55 -62.68
C GLY A 76 -11.91 -19.70 -62.22
N GLY A 77 -13.12 -19.95 -62.75
CA GLY A 77 -14.36 -19.37 -62.23
C GLY A 77 -14.80 -19.92 -60.86
N VAL A 78 -14.35 -21.13 -60.52
CA VAL A 78 -14.79 -21.91 -59.34
C VAL A 78 -13.64 -22.07 -58.35
N PRO A 79 -13.87 -21.98 -57.02
CA PRO A 79 -12.82 -22.22 -56.03
C PRO A 79 -12.27 -23.65 -56.10
N VAL A 80 -10.94 -23.80 -56.09
CA VAL A 80 -10.24 -25.09 -56.01
C VAL A 80 -10.12 -25.62 -54.58
N GLY A 81 -10.38 -24.79 -53.59
CA GLY A 81 -10.47 -25.20 -52.19
C GLY A 81 -11.02 -24.08 -51.32
N ARG A 82 -11.45 -24.44 -50.12
CA ARG A 82 -11.99 -23.50 -49.14
C ARG A 82 -11.43 -23.82 -47.76
N ALA A 83 -11.02 -22.79 -47.04
CA ALA A 83 -10.74 -22.85 -45.61
C ALA A 83 -11.83 -22.05 -44.88
N VAL A 84 -12.32 -22.57 -43.76
CA VAL A 84 -13.31 -21.89 -42.92
C VAL A 84 -12.74 -21.80 -41.52
N LEU A 85 -12.65 -20.57 -41.02
CA LEU A 85 -12.31 -20.26 -39.65
C LEU A 85 -13.60 -19.94 -38.91
N TYR A 86 -13.89 -20.70 -37.85
CA TYR A 86 -14.99 -20.43 -36.93
C TYR A 86 -14.45 -19.61 -35.76
N LEU A 87 -15.17 -18.57 -35.38
CA LEU A 87 -14.77 -17.61 -34.36
C LEU A 87 -15.79 -17.61 -33.23
N THR A 88 -15.29 -17.54 -32.00
CA THR A 88 -16.09 -17.28 -30.81
C THR A 88 -15.46 -16.08 -30.10
N CYS A 89 -16.18 -14.96 -30.02
CA CYS A 89 -15.72 -13.80 -29.28
C CYS A 89 -16.15 -13.92 -27.82
N VAL A 90 -15.18 -13.81 -26.91
CA VAL A 90 -15.41 -13.80 -25.47
C VAL A 90 -14.78 -12.54 -24.90
N GLU A 91 -15.52 -11.84 -24.05
CA GLU A 91 -15.03 -10.72 -23.26
C GLU A 91 -14.52 -11.27 -21.92
N VAL A 92 -13.29 -10.91 -21.54
CA VAL A 92 -12.68 -11.23 -20.25
C VAL A 92 -11.98 -9.96 -19.77
N SER A 93 -12.37 -9.44 -18.61
CA SER A 93 -11.77 -8.23 -18.03
C SER A 93 -11.61 -8.41 -16.52
N LEU A 94 -10.41 -8.20 -16.00
CA LEU A 94 -10.12 -8.19 -14.57
C LEU A 94 -10.01 -6.73 -14.10
N ASP A 95 -10.95 -6.25 -13.31
CA ASP A 95 -11.07 -4.83 -12.99
C ASP A 95 -10.90 -4.56 -11.49
N ALA A 96 -10.29 -3.43 -11.16
CA ALA A 96 -10.18 -2.89 -9.79
C ALA A 96 -10.41 -1.36 -9.82
N ASP A 97 -10.43 -0.72 -8.65
CA ASP A 97 -10.57 0.74 -8.50
C ASP A 97 -9.29 1.50 -8.89
N VAL A 98 -8.95 1.48 -10.18
CA VAL A 98 -7.70 2.08 -10.70
C VAL A 98 -7.76 3.60 -10.83
N ASN A 99 -8.95 4.19 -10.85
CA ASN A 99 -9.16 5.63 -10.83
C ASN A 99 -9.31 6.18 -9.40
N ARG A 100 -9.21 5.32 -8.39
CA ARG A 100 -9.21 5.67 -6.96
C ARG A 100 -10.49 6.43 -6.55
N SER A 101 -11.63 5.96 -7.07
CA SER A 101 -12.95 6.54 -6.83
C SER A 101 -13.67 5.96 -5.60
N GLY A 102 -13.14 4.88 -5.03
CA GLY A 102 -13.77 4.09 -3.96
C GLY A 102 -14.64 2.95 -4.46
N ALA A 103 -14.76 2.76 -5.79
CA ALA A 103 -15.57 1.68 -6.37
C ALA A 103 -14.97 1.12 -7.67
N VAL A 104 -15.11 -0.19 -7.87
CA VAL A 104 -14.62 -0.86 -9.09
C VAL A 104 -15.49 -0.51 -10.29
N SER A 105 -14.88 0.09 -11.31
CA SER A 105 -15.56 0.44 -12.56
C SER A 105 -14.75 0.00 -13.78
N ARG A 106 -15.43 -0.11 -14.93
CA ARG A 106 -14.74 -0.32 -16.21
C ARG A 106 -13.97 0.94 -16.57
N THR A 107 -12.76 0.76 -17.08
CA THR A 107 -11.87 1.87 -17.39
C THR A 107 -11.11 1.63 -18.68
N LEU A 108 -10.65 2.71 -19.30
CA LEU A 108 -9.70 2.69 -20.41
C LEU A 108 -8.26 2.93 -19.94
N LEU A 109 -8.06 3.20 -18.65
CA LEU A 109 -6.74 3.32 -18.05
C LEU A 109 -6.02 1.98 -18.08
N ASP A 110 -4.69 2.04 -18.16
CA ASP A 110 -3.85 0.85 -18.09
C ASP A 110 -3.86 0.27 -16.67
N LYS A 111 -4.67 -0.77 -16.47
CA LYS A 111 -4.80 -1.46 -15.17
C LYS A 111 -3.52 -2.22 -14.78
N ALA A 112 -2.63 -2.50 -15.73
CA ALA A 112 -1.40 -3.24 -15.51
C ALA A 112 -0.22 -2.35 -15.06
N SER A 113 -0.46 -1.05 -14.81
CA SER A 113 0.54 -0.13 -14.28
C SER A 113 0.01 0.69 -13.11
N TRP A 114 0.94 1.23 -12.33
CA TRP A 114 0.65 2.09 -11.18
C TRP A 114 1.53 3.35 -11.23
N THR A 115 0.93 4.53 -11.13
CA THR A 115 1.63 5.81 -11.26
C THR A 115 1.29 6.78 -10.11
N TRP A 116 2.30 7.54 -9.67
CA TRP A 116 2.16 8.57 -8.64
C TRP A 116 1.57 9.86 -9.21
N GLY A 117 0.97 10.67 -8.32
CA GLY A 117 0.52 12.03 -8.63
C GLY A 117 -0.99 12.15 -8.81
N PRO A 118 -1.50 13.39 -8.97
CA PRO A 118 -2.94 13.66 -9.09
C PRO A 118 -3.58 13.01 -10.31
N GLU A 119 -2.86 12.97 -11.44
CA GLU A 119 -3.28 12.28 -12.67
C GLU A 119 -2.84 10.81 -12.72
N GLY A 120 -2.27 10.32 -11.61
CA GLY A 120 -1.79 8.95 -11.50
C GLY A 120 -2.93 7.96 -11.31
N HIS A 121 -2.72 6.73 -11.75
CA HIS A 121 -3.71 5.66 -11.73
C HIS A 121 -3.14 4.38 -11.09
N GLY A 122 -3.99 3.38 -10.93
CA GLY A 122 -3.68 2.09 -10.33
C GLY A 122 -4.32 1.94 -8.95
N ALA A 123 -4.71 0.71 -8.63
CA ALA A 123 -5.46 0.38 -7.43
C ALA A 123 -4.61 0.48 -6.16
N VAL A 124 -5.25 0.70 -5.02
CA VAL A 124 -4.60 0.80 -3.70
C VAL A 124 -5.15 -0.31 -2.81
N LEU A 125 -4.26 -0.96 -2.07
CA LEU A 125 -4.55 -2.09 -1.18
C LEU A 125 -4.14 -1.73 0.24
N LEU A 126 -5.00 -1.96 1.23
CA LEU A 126 -4.63 -1.83 2.64
C LEU A 126 -3.94 -3.11 3.14
N VAL A 127 -3.04 -2.96 4.10
CA VAL A 127 -2.62 -4.11 4.91
C VAL A 127 -3.71 -4.32 5.94
N ASN A 128 -4.28 -5.52 6.00
CA ASN A 128 -5.38 -5.84 6.91
C ASN A 128 -4.84 -6.18 8.31
N CYS A 129 -4.32 -5.15 8.98
CA CYS A 129 -3.50 -5.27 10.18
C CYS A 129 -4.22 -4.86 11.47
N ASP A 130 -5.53 -4.72 11.44
CA ASP A 130 -6.39 -4.52 12.60
C ASP A 130 -7.05 -5.83 13.04
N ARG A 131 -8.08 -5.72 13.88
CA ARG A 131 -8.76 -6.88 14.46
C ARG A 131 -10.25 -6.60 14.59
N ASP A 132 -10.98 -6.85 13.52
CA ASP A 132 -12.44 -6.78 13.46
C ASP A 132 -13.11 -8.07 13.96
N ASP A 133 -12.40 -9.19 13.91
CA ASP A 133 -12.91 -10.48 14.34
C ASP A 133 -13.07 -10.56 15.87
N ALA A 134 -14.33 -10.59 16.33
CA ALA A 134 -14.66 -10.69 17.74
C ALA A 134 -14.09 -11.98 18.37
N GLY A 135 -13.16 -11.82 19.32
CA GLY A 135 -12.52 -12.93 20.04
C GLY A 135 -11.30 -13.53 19.33
N ALA A 136 -10.83 -12.96 18.22
CA ALA A 136 -9.55 -13.32 17.63
C ALA A 136 -8.38 -12.90 18.55
N GLU A 137 -7.31 -13.71 18.56
CA GLU A 137 -6.10 -13.41 19.32
C GLU A 137 -5.09 -12.54 18.53
N GLY A 138 -5.13 -12.62 17.20
CA GLY A 138 -4.17 -11.98 16.28
C GLY A 138 -4.80 -10.95 15.35
N LEU A 139 -4.02 -10.53 14.34
CA LEU A 139 -4.48 -9.62 13.27
C LEU A 139 -5.32 -10.39 12.24
N ASP A 140 -6.23 -9.69 11.56
CA ASP A 140 -7.10 -10.34 10.56
C ASP A 140 -6.29 -10.97 9.40
N ASN A 141 -5.16 -10.37 9.00
CA ASN A 141 -4.29 -10.95 7.97
C ASN A 141 -3.46 -12.19 8.41
N GLU A 142 -3.45 -12.58 9.68
CA GLU A 142 -2.64 -13.71 10.17
C GLU A 142 -3.27 -15.07 9.89
N ASP A 143 -4.60 -15.13 9.75
CA ASP A 143 -5.34 -16.35 9.43
C ASP A 143 -6.16 -16.22 8.16
N SER A 144 -6.71 -17.31 7.64
CA SER A 144 -7.38 -17.32 6.33
C SER A 144 -8.90 -17.34 6.40
N ALA A 145 -9.49 -16.86 7.49
CA ALA A 145 -10.93 -16.84 7.72
C ALA A 145 -11.45 -15.40 7.81
N VAL A 146 -12.61 -15.18 7.22
CA VAL A 146 -13.34 -13.91 7.29
C VAL A 146 -14.50 -14.15 8.25
N ARG A 147 -14.51 -13.50 9.42
CA ARG A 147 -15.58 -13.69 10.43
C ARG A 147 -16.35 -12.41 10.74
N SER A 148 -15.92 -11.27 10.20
CA SER A 148 -16.62 -10.00 10.28
C SER A 148 -16.95 -9.42 8.89
N TYR A 149 -18.06 -8.67 8.81
CA TYR A 149 -18.31 -7.83 7.63
C TYR A 149 -17.48 -6.54 7.67
N ASP A 150 -16.95 -6.17 8.83
CA ASP A 150 -16.06 -5.01 8.96
C ASP A 150 -14.70 -5.32 8.30
N ASP A 151 -14.17 -6.54 8.50
CA ASP A 151 -12.97 -7.07 7.84
C ASP A 151 -13.07 -6.98 6.29
N LEU A 152 -14.23 -7.32 5.73
CA LEU A 152 -14.47 -7.18 4.29
C LEU A 152 -14.40 -5.73 3.78
N LYS A 153 -14.55 -4.72 4.66
CA LYS A 153 -14.44 -3.30 4.29
C LYS A 153 -12.98 -2.82 4.23
N ASP A 154 -12.05 -3.53 4.84
CA ASP A 154 -10.60 -3.31 4.70
C ASP A 154 -10.05 -3.83 3.38
N MET A 155 -10.75 -4.80 2.79
CA MET A 155 -10.34 -5.44 1.56
C MET A 155 -10.72 -4.64 0.31
N ALA A 156 -9.78 -4.55 -0.61
CA ALA A 156 -10.04 -3.97 -1.93
C ALA A 156 -10.82 -4.97 -2.81
N GLN A 157 -11.83 -4.49 -3.53
CA GLN A 157 -12.56 -5.33 -4.48
C GLN A 157 -11.79 -5.52 -5.79
N LEU A 158 -11.88 -6.74 -6.31
CA LEU A 158 -11.40 -7.15 -7.62
C LEU A 158 -12.54 -7.86 -8.35
N VAL A 159 -12.89 -7.42 -9.55
CA VAL A 159 -14.06 -7.93 -10.28
C VAL A 159 -13.64 -8.54 -11.61
N LEU A 160 -13.87 -9.84 -11.76
CA LEU A 160 -13.69 -10.53 -13.04
C LEU A 160 -15.01 -10.52 -13.80
N ARG A 161 -15.04 -9.83 -14.94
CA ARG A 161 -16.18 -9.76 -15.84
C ARG A 161 -15.95 -10.64 -17.05
N THR A 162 -16.93 -11.50 -17.33
CA THR A 162 -16.89 -12.41 -18.48
C THR A 162 -18.18 -12.33 -19.28
N ARG A 163 -18.06 -12.31 -20.61
CA ARG A 163 -19.22 -12.36 -21.51
C ARG A 163 -18.96 -13.26 -22.72
N GLY A 164 -19.81 -14.24 -22.95
CA GLY A 164 -19.69 -15.18 -24.06
C GLY A 164 -20.47 -16.49 -23.85
N PRO A 165 -20.47 -17.40 -24.83
CA PRO A 165 -21.21 -18.65 -24.75
C PRO A 165 -20.61 -19.60 -23.72
N ARG A 166 -21.40 -20.05 -22.74
CA ARG A 166 -20.92 -20.93 -21.64
C ARG A 166 -20.21 -22.19 -22.13
N ALA A 167 -20.63 -22.72 -23.28
CA ALA A 167 -20.06 -23.94 -23.86
C ALA A 167 -18.55 -23.80 -24.19
N ILE A 168 -18.03 -22.58 -24.41
CA ILE A 168 -16.60 -22.39 -24.67
C ILE A 168 -15.72 -22.83 -23.50
N PHE A 169 -16.25 -22.70 -22.26
CA PHE A 169 -15.53 -23.03 -21.02
C PHE A 169 -15.49 -24.53 -20.71
N THR A 170 -15.89 -25.38 -21.67
CA THR A 170 -15.68 -26.83 -21.61
C THR A 170 -14.28 -27.21 -22.09
N GLY A 171 -13.76 -26.54 -23.13
CA GLY A 171 -12.40 -26.67 -23.65
C GLY A 171 -11.46 -25.53 -23.25
N HIS A 172 -11.97 -24.52 -22.55
CA HIS A 172 -11.19 -23.38 -22.08
C HIS A 172 -11.42 -23.16 -20.59
N ARG A 173 -10.39 -22.76 -19.85
CA ARG A 173 -10.53 -22.36 -18.44
C ARG A 173 -10.07 -20.94 -18.21
N LEU A 174 -10.70 -20.27 -17.26
CA LEU A 174 -10.22 -19.01 -16.73
C LEU A 174 -9.45 -19.29 -15.45
N LEU A 175 -8.18 -18.93 -15.44
CA LEU A 175 -7.29 -19.09 -14.31
C LEU A 175 -6.96 -17.71 -13.74
N LEU A 176 -7.48 -17.40 -12.55
CA LEU A 176 -7.02 -16.28 -11.75
C LEU A 176 -5.74 -16.71 -11.04
N HIS A 177 -4.66 -15.95 -11.11
CA HIS A 177 -3.38 -16.32 -10.53
C HIS A 177 -2.57 -15.11 -10.05
N VAL A 178 -1.61 -15.39 -9.18
CA VAL A 178 -0.66 -14.43 -8.59
C VAL A 178 0.75 -14.94 -8.81
N ASP A 179 1.69 -14.03 -9.02
CA ASP A 179 3.11 -14.37 -9.10
C ASP A 179 3.61 -14.93 -7.76
N PHE A 180 4.53 -15.90 -7.84
CA PHE A 180 5.07 -16.56 -6.64
C PHE A 180 5.69 -15.57 -5.64
N GLY A 181 6.33 -14.50 -6.13
CA GLY A 181 6.97 -13.48 -5.29
C GLY A 181 5.99 -12.56 -4.55
N ASP A 182 4.73 -12.52 -5.00
CA ASP A 182 3.67 -11.68 -4.41
C ASP A 182 2.71 -12.51 -3.54
N ALA A 183 2.76 -13.84 -3.64
CA ALA A 183 1.79 -14.73 -2.99
C ALA A 183 1.81 -14.64 -1.46
N ASP A 184 2.95 -14.32 -0.84
CA ASP A 184 3.05 -14.10 0.61
C ASP A 184 2.79 -12.63 1.02
N LYS A 185 2.44 -11.76 0.07
CA LYS A 185 2.13 -10.34 0.29
C LYS A 185 0.64 -10.03 0.18
N ILE A 186 -0.16 -10.94 -0.38
CA ILE A 186 -1.60 -10.78 -0.55
C ILE A 186 -2.37 -12.06 -0.23
N ARG A 187 -3.65 -11.89 0.09
CA ARG A 187 -4.63 -12.97 0.08
C ARG A 187 -5.88 -12.51 -0.66
N VAL A 188 -6.50 -13.43 -1.39
CA VAL A 188 -7.71 -13.13 -2.17
C VAL A 188 -8.81 -14.08 -1.75
N PHE A 189 -9.97 -13.54 -1.38
CA PHE A 189 -11.16 -14.29 -1.01
C PHE A 189 -12.22 -14.25 -2.11
N CYS A 190 -13.03 -15.31 -2.14
CA CYS A 190 -14.22 -15.41 -2.98
C CYS A 190 -15.38 -15.94 -2.14
N ASP A 191 -16.56 -15.35 -2.32
CA ASP A 191 -17.79 -15.64 -1.56
C ASP A 191 -18.57 -16.86 -2.10
N GLY A 192 -18.17 -17.42 -3.24
CA GLY A 192 -18.86 -18.52 -3.90
C GLY A 192 -20.30 -18.21 -4.34
N ASN A 193 -20.67 -16.93 -4.48
CA ASN A 193 -22.04 -16.41 -4.66
C ASN A 193 -22.95 -16.54 -3.42
N SER A 194 -22.40 -16.34 -2.23
CA SER A 194 -23.12 -16.35 -0.95
C SER A 194 -22.80 -15.10 -0.15
N VAL A 195 -23.77 -14.59 0.62
CA VAL A 195 -23.53 -13.43 1.51
C VAL A 195 -23.00 -13.87 2.88
N GLU A 196 -23.14 -15.14 3.23
CA GLU A 196 -22.66 -15.71 4.50
C GLU A 196 -21.13 -15.71 4.61
N LEU A 197 -20.60 -15.11 5.69
CA LEU A 197 -19.16 -14.96 5.96
C LEU A 197 -18.39 -16.29 5.92
N GLU A 198 -18.97 -17.37 6.46
CA GLU A 198 -18.35 -18.72 6.45
C GLU A 198 -18.07 -19.28 5.05
N LYS A 199 -18.68 -18.69 4.01
CA LYS A 199 -18.47 -19.12 2.62
C LYS A 199 -17.34 -18.36 1.92
N PHE A 200 -16.80 -17.30 2.51
CA PHE A 200 -15.61 -16.63 2.00
C PHE A 200 -14.41 -17.55 2.17
N LYS A 201 -13.85 -17.97 1.04
CA LYS A 201 -12.70 -18.89 1.03
C LYS A 201 -11.50 -18.21 0.41
N PRO A 202 -10.30 -18.40 0.99
CA PRO A 202 -9.06 -17.92 0.39
C PRO A 202 -8.80 -18.72 -0.89
N VAL A 203 -8.81 -18.04 -2.02
CA VAL A 203 -8.61 -18.61 -3.36
C VAL A 203 -7.19 -18.37 -3.88
N LEU A 204 -6.53 -17.28 -3.47
CA LEU A 204 -5.12 -17.01 -3.72
C LEU A 204 -4.42 -16.55 -2.43
N GLY A 205 -3.09 -16.68 -2.41
CA GLY A 205 -2.22 -16.29 -1.30
C GLY A 205 -1.53 -17.47 -0.63
N GLY A 206 -0.37 -17.22 -0.02
CA GLY A 206 0.51 -18.23 0.55
C GLY A 206 0.88 -19.31 -0.46
N CYS A 207 0.44 -20.55 -0.22
CA CYS A 207 0.68 -21.68 -1.13
C CYS A 207 -0.33 -21.78 -2.30
N LYS A 208 -1.37 -20.95 -2.33
CA LYS A 208 -2.39 -20.95 -3.39
C LYS A 208 -2.06 -19.92 -4.46
N LEU A 209 -1.41 -20.37 -5.53
CA LEU A 209 -0.96 -19.48 -6.61
C LEU A 209 -2.00 -19.27 -7.71
N ALA A 210 -2.99 -20.16 -7.81
CA ALA A 210 -3.98 -20.10 -8.88
C ALA A 210 -5.35 -20.65 -8.47
N TYR A 211 -6.40 -20.08 -9.06
CA TYR A 211 -7.79 -20.42 -8.84
C TYR A 211 -8.54 -20.48 -10.17
N THR A 212 -9.23 -21.61 -10.43
CA THR A 212 -10.04 -21.74 -11.64
C THR A 212 -11.41 -21.13 -11.45
N VAL A 213 -11.73 -20.11 -12.24
CA VAL A 213 -13.05 -19.48 -12.27
C VAL A 213 -13.93 -20.17 -13.30
N ARG A 214 -15.19 -20.44 -12.93
CA ARG A 214 -16.18 -21.10 -13.80
C ARG A 214 -17.38 -20.19 -14.04
N PRO A 215 -17.43 -19.48 -15.18
CA PRO A 215 -18.58 -18.66 -15.52
C PRO A 215 -19.86 -19.50 -15.62
N SER A 216 -20.89 -19.09 -14.88
CA SER A 216 -22.15 -19.83 -14.80
C SER A 216 -23.20 -19.38 -15.83
N ARG A 217 -23.05 -18.17 -16.38
CA ARG A 217 -24.02 -17.47 -17.25
C ARG A 217 -23.32 -16.85 -18.46
N HIS A 218 -24.08 -16.45 -19.48
CA HIS A 218 -23.55 -15.75 -20.67
C HIS A 218 -22.85 -14.45 -20.29
N HIS A 219 -23.43 -13.70 -19.35
CA HIS A 219 -22.80 -12.58 -18.67
C HIS A 219 -22.62 -12.96 -17.20
N HIS A 220 -21.38 -12.99 -16.74
CA HIS A 220 -21.05 -13.39 -15.37
C HIS A 220 -19.97 -12.47 -14.80
N GLU A 221 -20.22 -11.99 -13.59
CA GLU A 221 -19.27 -11.24 -12.78
C GLU A 221 -18.93 -12.06 -11.53
N SER A 222 -17.64 -12.18 -11.24
CA SER A 222 -17.14 -12.76 -9.99
C SER A 222 -16.46 -11.64 -9.19
N VAL A 223 -16.90 -11.43 -7.96
CA VAL A 223 -16.31 -10.44 -7.04
C VAL A 223 -15.35 -11.16 -6.11
N PHE A 224 -14.16 -10.60 -5.98
CA PHE A 224 -13.11 -11.05 -5.07
C PHE A 224 -12.74 -9.91 -4.13
N TYR A 225 -12.26 -10.27 -2.95
CA TYR A 225 -11.82 -9.35 -1.91
C TYR A 225 -10.34 -9.60 -1.66
N VAL A 226 -9.54 -8.55 -1.77
CA VAL A 226 -8.08 -8.60 -1.72
C VAL A 226 -7.61 -7.87 -0.47
N GLU A 227 -6.80 -8.53 0.34
CA GLU A 227 -6.11 -7.92 1.47
C GLU A 227 -4.59 -7.95 1.29
N GLY A 228 -3.90 -6.95 1.84
CA GLY A 228 -2.45 -6.94 1.97
C GLY A 228 -2.01 -7.63 3.25
N LEU A 229 -0.97 -8.46 3.14
CA LEU A 229 -0.38 -9.20 4.27
C LEU A 229 0.91 -8.56 4.79
N ALA A 230 1.48 -7.62 4.03
CA ALA A 230 2.75 -6.99 4.36
C ALA A 230 2.80 -5.55 3.86
N PHE A 231 3.33 -4.67 4.72
CA PHE A 231 3.68 -3.30 4.34
C PHE A 231 4.87 -3.27 3.37
N PRO A 232 5.02 -2.19 2.56
CA PRO A 232 6.25 -1.93 1.83
C PRO A 232 7.48 -2.02 2.76
N ASP A 233 8.52 -2.69 2.29
CA ASP A 233 9.76 -2.92 3.04
C ASP A 233 10.95 -3.02 2.06
N VAL A 234 12.18 -3.21 2.54
CA VAL A 234 13.39 -3.25 1.68
C VAL A 234 13.31 -4.30 0.59
N ALA A 235 12.72 -5.46 0.88
CA ALA A 235 12.53 -6.54 -0.08
C ALA A 235 11.19 -6.47 -0.85
N PHE A 236 10.33 -5.49 -0.55
CA PHE A 236 8.99 -5.40 -1.12
C PHE A 236 8.62 -3.96 -1.47
N SER A 237 8.53 -3.67 -2.76
CA SER A 237 8.28 -2.32 -3.27
C SER A 237 6.90 -1.74 -2.92
N GLY A 238 5.99 -2.59 -2.45
CA GLY A 238 4.57 -2.32 -2.26
C GLY A 238 3.72 -2.63 -3.50
N LEU A 239 4.28 -3.05 -4.63
CA LEU A 239 3.52 -3.41 -5.83
C LEU A 239 3.27 -4.91 -5.89
N VAL A 240 2.04 -5.29 -6.22
CA VAL A 240 1.61 -6.69 -6.41
C VAL A 240 0.72 -6.81 -7.64
N SER A 241 0.82 -7.93 -8.36
CA SER A 241 0.07 -8.15 -9.59
C SER A 241 -0.88 -9.34 -9.49
N LEU A 242 -2.10 -9.16 -10.00
CA LEU A 242 -3.09 -10.22 -10.15
C LEU A 242 -3.45 -10.37 -11.62
N HIS A 243 -3.56 -11.61 -12.07
CA HIS A 243 -3.73 -11.95 -13.47
C HIS A 243 -4.93 -12.87 -13.67
N VAL A 244 -5.68 -12.67 -14.75
CA VAL A 244 -6.61 -13.69 -15.26
C VAL A 244 -6.12 -14.16 -16.62
N THR A 245 -5.97 -15.48 -16.79
CA THR A 245 -5.55 -16.08 -18.05
C THR A 245 -6.61 -17.03 -18.58
N LEU A 246 -7.04 -16.82 -19.82
CA LEU A 246 -7.84 -17.77 -20.58
C LEU A 246 -6.90 -18.82 -21.19
N LEU A 247 -6.98 -20.03 -20.67
CA LEU A 247 -6.19 -21.17 -21.14
C LEU A 247 -7.02 -22.03 -22.08
N GLU A 248 -6.45 -22.40 -23.21
CA GLU A 248 -6.91 -23.54 -24.00
C GLU A 248 -6.51 -24.81 -23.27
N SER A 249 -7.50 -25.65 -22.98
CA SER A 249 -7.30 -26.99 -22.44
C SER A 249 -7.70 -27.99 -23.52
N PRO A 250 -6.78 -28.36 -24.44
CA PRO A 250 -7.02 -29.47 -25.33
C PRO A 250 -7.32 -30.75 -24.53
N GLU A 251 -7.80 -31.81 -25.20
CA GLU A 251 -8.20 -33.08 -24.58
C GLU A 251 -7.26 -33.54 -23.44
N LYS A 252 -7.84 -34.23 -22.43
CA LYS A 252 -7.11 -34.68 -21.23
C LYS A 252 -5.73 -35.27 -21.58
N GLY A 253 -4.67 -34.62 -21.11
CA GLY A 253 -3.27 -35.10 -21.26
C GLY A 253 -2.39 -34.23 -22.16
N LEU A 254 -2.93 -33.20 -22.80
CA LEU A 254 -2.16 -32.23 -23.57
C LEU A 254 -1.81 -30.97 -22.75
N LEU A 255 -0.73 -30.28 -23.14
CA LEU A 255 -0.27 -29.05 -22.48
C LEU A 255 -1.28 -27.91 -22.71
N GLU A 256 -1.62 -27.22 -21.63
CA GLU A 256 -2.47 -26.04 -21.67
C GLU A 256 -1.74 -24.85 -22.31
N SER A 257 -2.44 -24.08 -23.12
CA SER A 257 -1.87 -22.93 -23.84
C SER A 257 -2.57 -21.63 -23.46
N PRO A 258 -1.86 -20.57 -23.02
CA PRO A 258 -2.47 -19.26 -22.76
C PRO A 258 -2.90 -18.58 -24.05
N ILE A 259 -4.18 -18.23 -24.14
CA ILE A 259 -4.77 -17.49 -25.28
C ILE A 259 -4.81 -16.00 -25.00
N PHE A 260 -5.13 -15.62 -23.76
CA PHE A 260 -5.32 -14.23 -23.36
C PHE A 260 -5.01 -14.06 -21.88
N THR A 261 -4.39 -12.94 -21.52
CA THR A 261 -4.14 -12.54 -20.14
C THR A 261 -4.52 -11.08 -19.93
N ASP A 262 -5.28 -10.79 -18.88
CA ASP A 262 -5.52 -9.44 -18.37
C ASP A 262 -4.95 -9.32 -16.96
N SER A 263 -4.46 -8.15 -16.59
CA SER A 263 -3.69 -7.94 -15.36
C SER A 263 -4.08 -6.66 -14.65
N VAL A 264 -4.03 -6.70 -13.31
CA VAL A 264 -4.23 -5.54 -12.44
C VAL A 264 -3.06 -5.42 -11.47
N VAL A 265 -2.52 -4.21 -11.33
CA VAL A 265 -1.50 -3.90 -10.32
C VAL A 265 -2.11 -3.13 -9.17
N PHE A 266 -1.84 -3.60 -7.95
CA PHE A 266 -2.14 -2.88 -6.71
C PHE A 266 -0.86 -2.29 -6.13
N ARG A 267 -1.00 -1.15 -5.45
CA ARG A 267 -0.01 -0.65 -4.50
C ARG A 267 -0.52 -0.78 -3.08
N VAL A 268 0.23 -1.47 -2.23
CA VAL A 268 0.00 -1.49 -0.78
C VAL A 268 0.22 -0.09 -0.22
N ALA A 269 -0.76 0.40 0.54
CA ALA A 269 -0.72 1.70 1.20
C ALA A 269 0.46 1.75 2.19
N PRO A 270 1.24 2.85 2.20
CA PRO A 270 2.31 3.01 3.16
C PRO A 270 1.74 3.33 4.55
N TRP A 271 2.53 3.05 5.60
CA TRP A 271 2.30 3.61 6.92
C TRP A 271 2.73 5.08 6.95
N ILE A 272 1.90 5.96 7.51
CA ILE A 272 2.09 7.42 7.49
C ILE A 272 1.95 7.98 8.90
N MET A 273 2.96 8.73 9.36
CA MET A 273 3.00 9.36 10.67
C MET A 273 2.32 10.74 10.69
N THR A 274 1.82 11.18 11.84
CA THR A 274 1.15 12.49 11.98
C THR A 274 2.02 13.52 12.72
N PRO A 275 2.23 14.74 12.18
CA PRO A 275 3.02 15.76 12.88
C PRO A 275 2.26 16.38 14.05
N ASN A 276 2.99 16.90 15.04
CA ASN A 276 2.45 17.66 16.19
C ASN A 276 1.60 18.90 15.82
N THR A 277 1.60 19.30 14.54
CA THR A 277 0.74 20.37 14.02
C THR A 277 -0.65 19.89 13.57
N ALA A 278 -0.87 18.58 13.50
CA ALA A 278 -2.19 18.02 13.24
C ALA A 278 -3.11 18.21 14.46
N ALA A 279 -4.42 18.17 14.23
CA ALA A 279 -5.38 18.24 15.33
C ALA A 279 -5.28 16.96 16.19
N PRO A 280 -5.17 17.06 17.52
CA PRO A 280 -5.13 15.87 18.38
C PRO A 280 -6.50 15.20 18.41
N LEU A 281 -6.50 13.86 18.34
CA LEU A 281 -7.73 13.05 18.41
C LEU A 281 -7.88 12.35 19.76
N GLU A 282 -6.77 11.98 20.39
CA GLU A 282 -6.74 11.32 21.69
C GLU A 282 -5.38 11.54 22.35
N VAL A 283 -5.36 11.64 23.68
CA VAL A 283 -4.13 11.72 24.49
C VAL A 283 -3.98 10.44 25.29
N PHE A 284 -2.84 9.77 25.14
CA PHE A 284 -2.48 8.59 25.93
C PHE A 284 -1.51 8.98 27.05
N VAL A 285 -1.74 8.49 28.27
CA VAL A 285 -0.84 8.72 29.42
C VAL A 285 -0.76 7.49 30.32
N CYS A 286 0.43 7.17 30.82
CA CYS A 286 0.61 6.10 31.81
C CYS A 286 0.42 6.64 33.23
N SER A 287 -0.42 5.96 34.02
CA SER A 287 -0.51 6.16 35.46
C SER A 287 0.41 5.16 36.18
N VAL A 288 1.39 5.69 36.92
CA VAL A 288 2.35 4.94 37.73
C VAL A 288 2.28 5.39 39.20
N GLU A 289 2.96 4.71 40.11
CA GLU A 289 2.79 4.90 41.56
C GLU A 289 2.96 6.37 42.03
N ASN A 290 3.85 7.15 41.40
CA ASN A 290 4.25 8.46 41.88
C ASN A 290 3.92 9.64 40.94
N ASN A 291 2.97 9.51 40.01
CA ASN A 291 2.64 10.57 39.04
C ASN A 291 1.17 11.02 39.03
N LYS A 292 0.38 10.73 40.08
CA LYS A 292 -1.06 11.06 40.14
C LYS A 292 -1.38 12.54 39.86
N GLU A 293 -0.59 13.45 40.41
CA GLU A 293 -0.77 14.90 40.17
C GLU A 293 -0.52 15.27 38.71
N PHE A 294 0.48 14.64 38.07
CA PHE A 294 0.76 14.82 36.64
C PHE A 294 -0.39 14.30 35.77
N VAL A 295 -0.90 13.09 36.03
CA VAL A 295 -2.04 12.53 35.27
C VAL A 295 -3.28 13.42 35.42
N THR A 296 -3.54 13.95 36.63
CA THR A 296 -4.62 14.92 36.86
C THR A 296 -4.45 16.18 36.02
N ALA A 297 -3.24 16.74 35.97
CA ALA A 297 -2.94 17.94 35.20
C ALA A 297 -3.06 17.72 33.69
N VAL A 298 -2.60 16.58 33.17
CA VAL A 298 -2.76 16.18 31.76
C VAL A 298 -4.25 16.01 31.43
N GLY A 299 -5.05 15.42 32.34
CA GLY A 299 -6.49 15.30 32.13
C GLY A 299 -7.20 16.65 32.04
N ALA A 300 -6.85 17.61 32.89
CA ALA A 300 -7.39 18.97 32.79
C ALA A 300 -6.96 19.68 31.49
N LEU A 301 -5.74 19.41 30.99
CA LEU A 301 -5.29 19.93 29.70
C LEU A 301 -6.07 19.30 28.53
N ALA A 302 -6.26 17.99 28.54
CA ALA A 302 -7.01 17.26 27.53
C ALA A 302 -8.48 17.73 27.47
N GLU A 303 -9.12 17.92 28.63
CA GLU A 303 -10.47 18.48 28.73
C GLU A 303 -10.55 19.89 28.12
N ARG A 304 -9.60 20.77 28.44
CA ARG A 304 -9.51 22.12 27.84
C ARG A 304 -9.27 22.08 26.33
N ALA A 305 -8.53 21.10 25.85
CA ALA A 305 -8.27 20.87 24.43
C ALA A 305 -9.42 20.12 23.72
N GLN A 306 -10.47 19.73 24.45
CA GLN A 306 -11.59 18.92 23.95
C GLN A 306 -11.13 17.60 23.32
N CYS A 307 -10.08 17.01 23.89
CA CYS A 307 -9.46 15.78 23.41
C CYS A 307 -9.72 14.65 24.43
N PRO A 308 -10.23 13.48 23.98
CA PRO A 308 -10.28 12.27 24.80
C PRO A 308 -8.94 11.95 25.46
N LEU A 309 -9.00 11.41 26.68
CA LEU A 309 -7.84 10.95 27.45
C LEU A 309 -7.97 9.46 27.72
N THR A 310 -6.98 8.69 27.30
CA THR A 310 -6.82 7.28 27.68
C THR A 310 -5.66 7.12 28.66
N VAL A 311 -5.98 6.60 29.84
CA VAL A 311 -5.03 6.36 30.92
C VAL A 311 -4.66 4.88 30.95
N CYS A 312 -3.40 4.56 30.66
CA CYS A 312 -2.85 3.21 30.82
C CYS A 312 -2.48 2.97 32.30
N PRO A 313 -3.18 2.07 33.02
CA PRO A 313 -2.98 1.86 34.45
C PRO A 313 -1.75 1.00 34.75
N ALA A 314 -1.25 1.10 35.99
CA ALA A 314 -0.08 0.38 36.49
C ALA A 314 -0.03 -1.13 36.18
N PRO A 315 -1.13 -1.91 36.24
CA PRO A 315 -1.12 -3.32 35.89
C PRO A 315 -0.85 -3.62 34.40
N GLN A 316 -1.13 -2.65 33.51
CA GLN A 316 -0.89 -2.79 32.07
C GLN A 316 0.47 -2.22 31.67
N ASN A 317 0.90 -1.11 32.28
CA ASN A 317 2.19 -0.48 31.96
C ASN A 317 3.38 -1.03 32.75
N HIS A 318 3.17 -1.87 33.77
CA HIS A 318 4.22 -2.45 34.60
C HIS A 318 5.20 -1.40 35.21
N GLN A 319 4.67 -0.25 35.62
CA GLN A 319 5.40 0.94 36.12
C GLN A 319 6.28 1.66 35.08
N ASP A 320 6.18 1.27 33.81
CA ASP A 320 6.76 2.02 32.72
C ASP A 320 5.87 3.24 32.42
N ARG A 321 6.50 4.42 32.41
CA ARG A 321 5.80 5.70 32.24
C ARG A 321 5.90 6.25 30.82
N TRP A 322 6.75 5.65 29.99
CA TRP A 322 7.19 6.20 28.72
C TRP A 322 6.37 5.64 27.57
N ILE A 323 5.09 6.00 27.50
CA ILE A 323 4.22 5.56 26.40
C ILE A 323 4.73 6.04 25.03
N GLN A 324 5.30 7.25 24.98
CA GLN A 324 5.91 7.84 23.79
C GLN A 324 7.12 7.04 23.29
N ASP A 325 7.81 6.29 24.15
CA ASP A 325 8.95 5.47 23.73
C ASP A 325 8.51 4.16 23.08
N GLU A 326 7.30 3.68 23.39
CA GLU A 326 6.82 2.37 22.98
C GLU A 326 6.01 2.43 21.68
N VAL A 327 5.15 3.45 21.54
CA VAL A 327 4.19 3.53 20.44
C VAL A 327 4.36 4.82 19.65
N GLU A 328 4.25 4.67 18.33
CA GLU A 328 4.12 5.77 17.40
C GLU A 328 2.81 5.62 16.62
N PHE A 329 1.98 6.66 16.60
CA PHE A 329 0.68 6.60 15.96
C PHE A 329 0.79 7.07 14.50
N GLY A 330 0.45 6.17 13.58
CA GLY A 330 0.29 6.50 12.18
C GLY A 330 -1.08 6.08 11.65
N TYR A 331 -1.23 6.11 10.33
CA TYR A 331 -2.42 5.65 9.64
C TYR A 331 -2.08 5.04 8.28
N ILE A 332 -3.03 4.29 7.75
CA ILE A 332 -3.02 3.84 6.36
C ILE A 332 -4.29 4.31 5.67
N GLN A 333 -4.22 4.51 4.36
CA GLN A 333 -5.31 5.08 3.59
C GLN A 333 -5.41 4.50 2.20
N ALA A 334 -6.63 4.10 1.85
CA ALA A 334 -7.07 3.76 0.50
C ALA A 334 -8.34 4.56 0.16
N PRO A 335 -8.77 4.62 -1.11
CA PRO A 335 -9.98 5.35 -1.50
C PRO A 335 -11.25 4.87 -0.80
N HIS A 336 -11.32 3.60 -0.39
CA HIS A 336 -12.49 3.00 0.22
C HIS A 336 -12.47 3.00 1.76
N LYS A 337 -11.30 3.08 2.41
CA LYS A 337 -11.16 3.02 3.87
C LYS A 337 -9.88 3.67 4.37
N THR A 338 -9.90 4.15 5.62
CA THR A 338 -8.77 4.78 6.32
C THR A 338 -8.89 4.46 7.79
N PHE A 339 -7.81 4.02 8.41
CA PHE A 339 -7.77 3.75 9.84
C PHE A 339 -6.36 3.96 10.43
N PRO A 340 -6.25 4.30 11.73
CA PRO A 340 -4.97 4.43 12.43
C PRO A 340 -4.25 3.08 12.56
N VAL A 341 -2.93 3.10 12.54
CA VAL A 341 -2.08 1.93 12.74
C VAL A 341 -0.97 2.31 13.72
N VAL A 342 -0.92 1.63 14.86
CA VAL A 342 0.16 1.80 15.83
C VAL A 342 1.42 1.10 15.31
N PHE A 343 2.53 1.84 15.26
CA PHE A 343 3.84 1.26 15.09
C PHE A 343 4.43 1.02 16.48
N ASP A 344 4.76 -0.24 16.75
CA ASP A 344 5.30 -0.72 18.02
C ASP A 344 6.84 -0.80 17.98
N SER A 345 7.47 -0.17 18.97
CA SER A 345 8.92 -0.04 19.09
C SER A 345 9.55 -1.37 19.54
N PRO A 346 10.73 -1.75 19.02
CA PRO A 346 11.47 -2.90 19.52
C PRO A 346 12.14 -2.64 20.91
N ARG A 347 11.71 -1.61 21.63
CA ARG A 347 12.15 -1.28 22.99
C ARG A 347 11.83 -2.39 23.99
N ASP A 348 10.67 -3.05 23.82
CA ASP A 348 10.25 -4.26 24.54
C ASP A 348 10.38 -4.20 26.08
N ARG A 349 9.98 -3.07 26.71
CA ARG A 349 10.01 -2.90 28.17
C ARG A 349 8.66 -3.20 28.83
N GLY A 350 8.24 -2.40 29.82
CA GLY A 350 7.01 -2.65 30.58
C GLY A 350 5.75 -2.46 29.75
N LEU A 351 5.83 -1.72 28.64
CA LEU A 351 4.71 -1.44 27.76
C LEU A 351 4.62 -2.36 26.53
N LYS A 352 5.50 -3.35 26.37
CA LYS A 352 5.57 -4.22 25.17
C LYS A 352 4.24 -4.87 24.74
N ASP A 353 3.39 -5.21 25.71
CA ASP A 353 2.11 -5.88 25.43
C ASP A 353 0.96 -4.85 25.24
N PHE A 354 1.19 -3.58 25.58
CA PHE A 354 0.17 -2.53 25.56
C PHE A 354 -0.42 -2.28 24.16
N PRO A 355 0.37 -2.18 23.07
CA PRO A 355 -0.19 -1.93 21.75
C PRO A 355 -1.14 -3.05 21.32
N VAL A 356 -0.74 -4.31 21.50
CA VAL A 356 -1.53 -5.48 21.09
C VAL A 356 -2.74 -5.72 22.01
N ARG A 357 -2.61 -5.46 23.33
CA ARG A 357 -3.69 -5.74 24.29
C ARG A 357 -4.69 -4.61 24.45
N SER A 358 -4.30 -3.37 24.20
CA SER A 358 -5.09 -2.19 24.57
C SER A 358 -5.36 -1.22 23.42
N ILE A 359 -4.58 -1.27 22.34
CA ILE A 359 -4.79 -0.41 21.16
C ILE A 359 -5.37 -1.20 19.99
N LEU A 360 -4.78 -2.36 19.64
CA LEU A 360 -5.24 -3.21 18.55
C LEU A 360 -6.71 -3.60 18.72
N GLY A 361 -7.51 -3.32 17.70
CA GLY A 361 -8.94 -3.61 17.70
C GLY A 361 -9.57 -3.23 16.36
N PRO A 362 -10.91 -3.17 16.29
CA PRO A 362 -11.62 -2.78 15.08
C PRO A 362 -11.20 -1.39 14.62
N ASP A 363 -10.87 -1.25 13.33
CA ASP A 363 -10.39 0.00 12.73
C ASP A 363 -9.16 0.60 13.45
N PHE A 364 -8.33 -0.23 14.10
CA PHE A 364 -7.06 0.21 14.70
C PHE A 364 -5.98 -0.86 14.53
N GLY A 365 -5.12 -0.64 13.54
CA GLY A 365 -4.11 -1.60 13.14
C GLY A 365 -2.86 -1.61 13.99
N TYR A 366 -2.04 -2.64 13.81
CA TYR A 366 -0.77 -2.86 14.49
C TYR A 366 0.32 -3.23 13.48
N VAL A 367 1.52 -2.68 13.69
CA VAL A 367 2.73 -3.09 12.97
C VAL A 367 3.92 -3.01 13.90
N ALA A 368 4.87 -3.94 13.76
CA ALA A 368 6.13 -3.94 14.49
C ALA A 368 7.30 -4.36 13.61
N ARG A 369 8.52 -4.00 14.01
CA ARG A 369 9.75 -4.49 13.39
C ARG A 369 10.68 -5.02 14.46
N GLN A 370 10.93 -6.33 14.41
CA GLN A 370 11.83 -7.00 15.34
C GLN A 370 13.26 -6.50 15.15
N ALA A 371 13.97 -6.27 16.26
CA ALA A 371 15.40 -5.93 16.28
C ALA A 371 16.17 -6.86 17.22
N PRO A 372 16.45 -8.12 16.80
CA PRO A 372 17.08 -9.11 17.69
C PRO A 372 18.51 -8.76 18.10
N GLU A 373 19.21 -7.97 17.28
CA GLU A 373 20.56 -7.47 17.55
C GLU A 373 20.56 -5.93 17.51
N GLY A 374 21.13 -5.29 18.54
CA GLY A 374 21.46 -3.86 18.49
C GLY A 374 20.36 -2.91 18.94
N THR A 375 19.38 -3.36 19.74
CA THR A 375 18.47 -2.43 20.43
C THR A 375 19.25 -1.50 21.34
N SER A 376 18.94 -0.22 21.20
CA SER A 376 19.57 0.88 21.90
C SER A 376 18.49 1.85 22.36
N SER A 377 18.90 2.88 23.13
CA SER A 377 17.97 3.95 23.48
C SER A 377 17.39 4.66 22.25
N LEU A 378 18.10 4.65 21.09
CA LEU A 378 17.63 5.29 19.86
C LEU A 378 16.51 4.52 19.13
N ASP A 379 16.15 3.33 19.63
CA ASP A 379 15.02 2.54 19.12
C ASP A 379 13.68 2.89 19.76
N SER A 380 13.72 3.63 20.87
CA SER A 380 12.52 4.22 21.48
C SER A 380 11.94 5.32 20.60
N PHE A 381 10.62 5.41 20.52
CA PHE A 381 9.95 6.30 19.58
C PHE A 381 9.86 7.77 20.00
N GLY A 382 10.35 8.17 21.19
CA GLY A 382 10.80 9.55 21.41
C GLY A 382 11.90 9.99 20.42
N ASN A 383 12.62 9.02 19.82
CA ASN A 383 13.60 9.25 18.77
C ASN A 383 13.02 9.20 17.33
N LEU A 384 11.70 9.17 17.17
CA LEU A 384 10.99 9.11 15.89
C LEU A 384 9.96 10.23 15.81
N GLU A 385 10.25 11.29 15.07
CA GLU A 385 9.38 12.47 14.93
C GLU A 385 9.07 12.77 13.46
N VAL A 386 8.09 13.61 13.15
CA VAL A 386 7.80 14.03 11.76
C VAL A 386 7.60 15.53 11.68
N SER A 387 8.22 16.16 10.68
CA SER A 387 8.00 17.56 10.40
C SER A 387 6.58 17.80 9.89
N PRO A 388 6.03 19.02 10.06
CA PRO A 388 4.87 19.45 9.28
C PRO A 388 5.15 19.42 7.76
N PRO A 389 4.13 19.61 6.91
CA PRO A 389 4.31 19.72 5.46
C PRO A 389 5.31 20.82 5.09
N VAL A 390 6.26 20.52 4.19
CA VAL A 390 7.33 21.43 3.81
C VAL A 390 7.67 21.35 2.32
N THR A 391 8.21 22.44 1.79
CA THR A 391 8.83 22.49 0.46
C THR A 391 10.32 22.78 0.63
N VAL A 392 11.17 21.94 0.03
CA VAL A 392 12.63 22.05 0.11
C VAL A 392 13.18 22.09 -1.31
N GLN A 393 13.81 23.20 -1.70
CA GLN A 393 14.43 23.38 -3.02
C GLN A 393 13.49 23.03 -4.19
N GLY A 394 12.22 23.42 -4.10
CA GLY A 394 11.20 23.16 -5.12
C GLY A 394 10.57 21.76 -5.07
N LYS A 395 11.02 20.87 -4.19
CA LYS A 395 10.37 19.58 -3.93
C LYS A 395 9.40 19.70 -2.76
N GLU A 396 8.15 19.32 -3.00
CA GLU A 396 7.11 19.29 -1.97
C GLU A 396 7.12 17.97 -1.19
N TYR A 397 6.91 18.08 0.11
CA TYR A 397 6.70 16.99 1.05
C TYR A 397 5.37 17.25 1.78
N PRO A 398 4.23 16.95 1.15
CA PRO A 398 2.91 17.32 1.64
C PRO A 398 2.51 16.59 2.92
N LEU A 399 3.18 15.46 3.23
CA LEU A 399 2.99 14.69 4.46
C LEU A 399 4.12 14.93 5.46
N GLY A 400 4.95 15.94 5.22
CA GLY A 400 6.14 16.21 6.04
C GLY A 400 7.27 15.22 5.79
N ARG A 401 8.25 15.24 6.70
CA ARG A 401 9.43 14.36 6.65
C ARG A 401 9.71 13.76 8.01
N ILE A 402 9.89 12.44 8.06
CA ILE A 402 10.30 11.73 9.27
C ILE A 402 11.70 12.23 9.69
N LEU A 403 11.90 12.41 10.97
CA LEU A 403 13.11 12.84 11.66
C LEU A 403 13.49 11.74 12.65
N ILE A 404 14.68 11.17 12.49
CA ILE A 404 15.19 10.11 13.37
C ILE A 404 16.55 10.52 13.91
N GLY A 405 16.79 10.34 15.20
CA GLY A 405 18.10 10.61 15.78
C GLY A 405 19.10 9.50 15.51
N SER A 406 20.36 9.89 15.32
CA SER A 406 21.48 9.04 14.92
C SER A 406 22.79 9.63 15.45
N SER A 407 23.89 8.98 15.08
CA SER A 407 25.27 9.35 15.40
C SER A 407 26.02 9.83 14.17
N PHE A 408 27.09 10.62 14.37
CA PHE A 408 28.00 10.94 13.28
C PHE A 408 28.57 9.66 12.63
N PRO A 409 28.97 9.68 11.34
CA PRO A 409 29.58 8.54 10.66
C PRO A 409 30.95 8.17 11.24
N ARG A 410 30.97 7.52 12.41
CA ARG A 410 32.15 7.07 13.15
C ARG A 410 31.88 5.72 13.80
N LEU A 411 32.96 4.97 14.08
CA LEU A 411 32.89 3.71 14.81
C LEU A 411 32.34 3.97 16.23
N GLY A 412 31.37 3.16 16.66
CA GLY A 412 30.85 3.13 18.04
C GLY A 412 29.67 4.06 18.35
N GLY A 413 29.15 4.81 17.38
CA GLY A 413 27.95 5.63 17.58
C GLY A 413 26.67 4.80 17.62
N ARG A 414 25.70 5.19 18.45
CA ARG A 414 24.39 4.52 18.50
C ARG A 414 23.55 4.88 17.26
N ARG A 415 22.67 3.97 16.84
CA ARG A 415 21.73 4.18 15.74
C ARG A 415 20.48 3.35 15.97
N MET A 416 19.35 3.86 15.50
CA MET A 416 18.10 3.09 15.40
C MET A 416 18.33 1.82 14.54
N ALA A 417 17.69 0.73 14.95
CA ALA A 417 17.77 -0.58 14.34
C ALA A 417 17.53 -0.49 12.83
N LYS A 418 18.32 -1.26 12.09
CA LYS A 418 18.27 -1.25 10.63
C LYS A 418 16.87 -1.59 10.12
N ALA A 419 16.20 -2.58 10.73
CA ALA A 419 14.86 -3.00 10.33
C ALA A 419 13.81 -1.87 10.44
N VAL A 420 13.87 -1.06 11.50
CA VAL A 420 12.98 0.09 11.68
C VAL A 420 13.29 1.18 10.64
N ARG A 421 14.56 1.55 10.46
CA ARG A 421 14.95 2.56 9.46
C ARG A 421 14.60 2.14 8.04
N ASP A 422 14.86 0.89 7.70
CA ASP A 422 14.54 0.26 6.43
C ASP A 422 13.02 0.33 6.14
N PHE A 423 12.20 -0.03 7.12
CA PHE A 423 10.76 0.08 7.04
C PHE A 423 10.31 1.52 6.78
N LEU A 424 10.78 2.50 7.56
CA LEU A 424 10.42 3.91 7.41
C LEU A 424 10.83 4.47 6.03
N VAL A 425 11.99 4.09 5.51
CA VAL A 425 12.46 4.48 4.18
C VAL A 425 11.58 3.85 3.08
N ALA A 426 11.18 2.59 3.24
CA ALA A 426 10.38 1.86 2.26
C ALA A 426 8.97 2.45 2.05
N GLN A 427 8.44 3.21 3.03
CA GLN A 427 7.15 3.90 2.92
C GLN A 427 7.16 5.02 1.86
N LYS A 428 8.35 5.57 1.54
CA LYS A 428 8.63 6.60 0.50
C LYS A 428 7.99 7.98 0.71
N VAL A 429 6.81 8.07 1.32
CA VAL A 429 5.97 9.27 1.31
C VAL A 429 6.39 10.35 2.32
N GLN A 430 7.14 9.99 3.37
CA GLN A 430 7.68 10.92 4.37
C GLN A 430 9.22 10.90 4.45
N ALA A 431 9.89 10.32 3.44
CA ALA A 431 11.35 10.37 3.19
C ALA A 431 12.24 10.82 4.38
N PRO A 432 12.62 9.89 5.28
CA PRO A 432 13.31 10.18 6.54
C PRO A 432 14.58 11.04 6.43
N VAL A 433 14.90 11.75 7.52
CA VAL A 433 16.12 12.53 7.75
C VAL A 433 16.75 12.08 9.05
N GLU A 434 18.04 11.71 9.01
CA GLU A 434 18.81 11.43 10.22
C GLU A 434 19.35 12.74 10.82
N LEU A 435 19.10 12.95 12.11
CA LEU A 435 19.60 14.04 12.94
C LEU A 435 20.67 13.54 13.90
N PHE A 436 21.48 14.44 14.47
CA PHE A 436 22.47 14.07 15.47
C PHE A 436 21.87 14.18 16.88
N SER A 437 21.53 13.04 17.48
CA SER A 437 21.00 12.95 18.84
C SER A 437 21.94 12.22 19.79
N ASP A 438 22.97 11.52 19.28
CA ASP A 438 23.87 10.67 20.07
C ASP A 438 24.74 11.42 21.09
N TRP A 439 24.71 12.76 21.08
CA TRP A 439 25.31 13.60 22.13
C TRP A 439 24.50 13.60 23.43
N LEU A 440 23.21 13.27 23.39
CA LEU A 440 22.34 13.13 24.55
C LEU A 440 22.50 11.76 25.20
N HIS A 441 22.33 11.70 26.52
CA HIS A 441 22.43 10.44 27.25
C HIS A 441 21.34 9.46 26.81
N VAL A 442 20.09 9.93 26.71
CA VAL A 442 18.96 9.14 26.21
C VAL A 442 19.04 9.06 24.68
N GLY A 443 19.28 10.17 24.00
CA GLY A 443 19.63 10.16 22.58
C GLY A 443 18.45 10.33 21.65
N HIS A 444 17.39 10.99 22.11
CA HIS A 444 16.14 11.18 21.38
C HIS A 444 16.07 12.56 20.73
N VAL A 445 15.26 12.69 19.68
CA VAL A 445 15.10 13.97 18.99
C VAL A 445 14.13 14.89 19.72
N ASP A 446 13.10 14.34 20.35
CA ASP A 446 12.10 15.07 21.13
C ASP A 446 12.69 15.87 22.31
N GLU A 447 13.86 15.44 22.82
CA GLU A 447 14.61 16.13 23.88
C GLU A 447 15.04 17.55 23.48
N PHE A 448 15.28 17.80 22.18
CA PHE A 448 15.82 19.08 21.72
C PHE A 448 15.04 19.74 20.58
N LEU A 449 14.03 19.07 20.01
CA LEU A 449 13.20 19.65 18.95
C LEU A 449 11.71 19.33 19.13
N SER A 450 10.86 20.27 18.72
CA SER A 450 9.42 20.05 18.59
C SER A 450 8.81 21.02 17.58
N PHE A 451 7.59 20.75 17.12
CA PHE A 451 6.85 21.64 16.22
C PHE A 451 5.54 22.09 16.86
N VAL A 452 5.23 23.37 16.73
CA VAL A 452 3.95 23.94 17.17
C VAL A 452 3.25 24.68 16.03
N PRO A 453 1.91 24.59 15.92
CA PRO A 453 1.15 25.41 14.98
C PRO A 453 1.41 26.90 15.19
N ALA A 454 1.43 27.66 14.11
CA ALA A 454 1.53 29.12 14.13
C ALA A 454 0.66 29.73 13.04
N PRO A 455 -0.02 30.87 13.29
CA PRO A 455 -0.99 31.43 12.35
C PRO A 455 -0.36 32.07 11.09
N ASP A 456 0.97 32.12 10.99
CA ASP A 456 1.70 32.86 9.97
C ASP A 456 2.79 32.01 9.28
N ARG A 457 3.42 32.60 8.26
CA ARG A 457 4.51 32.00 7.47
C ARG A 457 4.14 30.62 6.92
N LYS A 458 4.72 29.55 7.46
CA LYS A 458 4.55 28.16 7.03
C LYS A 458 3.44 27.42 7.81
N GLY A 459 2.71 28.11 8.68
CA GLY A 459 1.70 27.49 9.54
C GLY A 459 2.25 26.85 10.82
N PHE A 460 3.57 26.94 11.07
CA PHE A 460 4.21 26.33 12.24
C PHE A 460 5.52 27.03 12.65
N ARG A 461 6.05 26.64 13.80
CA ARG A 461 7.40 26.94 14.29
C ARG A 461 8.13 25.67 14.71
N LEU A 462 9.42 25.61 14.41
CA LEU A 462 10.35 24.67 15.02
C LEU A 462 10.82 25.28 16.34
N LEU A 463 10.64 24.56 17.44
CA LEU A 463 11.20 24.87 18.74
C LEU A 463 12.50 24.06 18.88
N LEU A 464 13.58 24.72 19.29
CA LEU A 464 14.86 24.07 19.57
C LEU A 464 15.30 24.40 20.99
N ALA A 465 15.81 23.42 21.72
CA ALA A 465 16.50 23.67 22.97
C ALA A 465 17.73 24.56 22.71
N SER A 466 17.88 25.64 23.48
CA SER A 466 19.02 26.56 23.35
C SER A 466 19.61 26.90 24.71
N PRO A 467 20.70 26.24 25.09
CA PRO A 467 21.47 26.63 26.27
C PRO A 467 21.93 28.09 26.20
N SER A 468 22.34 28.60 25.02
CA SER A 468 22.78 30.00 24.91
C SER A 468 21.66 30.99 25.24
N ALA A 469 20.42 30.73 24.82
CA ALA A 469 19.28 31.58 25.17
C ALA A 469 18.98 31.53 26.68
N CYS A 470 19.13 30.37 27.31
CA CYS A 470 19.02 30.22 28.76
C CYS A 470 20.08 31.04 29.50
N TYR A 471 21.35 30.94 29.10
CA TYR A 471 22.44 31.74 29.70
C TYR A 471 22.24 33.24 29.51
N GLN A 472 21.74 33.66 28.34
CA GLN A 472 21.40 35.07 28.11
C GLN A 472 20.33 35.54 29.09
N LEU A 473 19.22 34.79 29.23
CA LEU A 473 18.15 35.12 30.17
C LEU A 473 18.66 35.17 31.62
N LEU A 474 19.45 34.19 32.05
CA LEU A 474 20.00 34.16 33.41
C LEU A 474 20.91 35.37 33.67
N LYS A 475 21.72 35.77 32.69
CA LYS A 475 22.57 36.95 32.80
C LYS A 475 21.76 38.24 32.88
N GLU A 476 20.73 38.40 32.04
CA GLU A 476 19.81 39.54 32.10
C GLU A 476 19.15 39.62 33.50
N LYS A 477 18.71 38.49 34.06
CA LYS A 477 18.12 38.45 35.40
C LYS A 477 19.12 38.73 36.51
N GLN A 478 20.38 38.31 36.36
CA GLN A 478 21.45 38.71 37.27
C GLN A 478 21.67 40.23 37.25
N GLU A 479 21.73 40.84 36.07
CA GLU A 479 21.91 42.29 35.88
C GLU A 479 20.74 43.11 36.43
N GLU A 480 19.52 42.57 36.39
CA GLU A 480 18.31 43.13 37.02
C GLU A 480 18.29 42.98 38.56
N GLY A 481 19.28 42.32 39.17
CA GLY A 481 19.39 42.13 40.61
C GLY A 481 18.79 40.82 41.16
N PHE A 482 18.37 39.90 40.29
CA PHE A 482 17.81 38.60 40.68
C PHE A 482 18.84 37.46 40.75
N GLY A 483 20.13 37.79 40.92
CA GLY A 483 21.22 36.81 40.97
C GLY A 483 21.07 35.73 42.06
N GLU A 484 20.41 36.06 43.18
CA GLU A 484 20.15 35.13 44.30
C GLU A 484 18.87 34.29 44.13
N ALA A 485 18.15 34.45 43.01
CA ALA A 485 16.99 33.61 42.73
C ALA A 485 17.43 32.15 42.57
N ALA A 486 16.91 31.26 43.42
CA ALA A 486 17.29 29.85 43.43
C ALA A 486 16.38 28.99 42.55
N MET A 487 16.98 28.04 41.84
CA MET A 487 16.25 27.03 41.06
C MET A 487 15.60 25.96 41.96
N PHE A 488 14.68 25.19 41.40
CA PHE A 488 14.04 24.03 42.04
C PHE A 488 13.32 24.34 43.38
N GLN A 489 12.76 25.55 43.48
CA GLN A 489 11.87 25.90 44.60
C GLN A 489 10.68 24.93 44.69
N GLY A 490 10.29 24.58 45.92
CA GLY A 490 9.24 23.59 46.18
C GLY A 490 9.64 22.12 46.02
N ARG A 491 10.87 21.80 45.57
CA ARG A 491 11.38 20.43 45.49
C ARG A 491 12.21 20.07 46.74
N ALA A 492 11.76 19.06 47.48
CA ALA A 492 12.48 18.53 48.64
C ALA A 492 13.66 17.65 48.19
N GLY A 493 14.79 17.71 48.91
CA GLY A 493 15.97 16.87 48.65
C GLY A 493 16.78 17.22 47.40
N VAL A 494 16.42 18.29 46.66
CA VAL A 494 17.13 18.75 45.47
C VAL A 494 17.96 20.00 45.80
N PRO A 495 19.26 20.05 45.40
CA PRO A 495 20.07 21.26 45.47
C PRO A 495 19.38 22.44 44.79
N LYS A 496 19.51 23.64 45.35
CA LYS A 496 18.83 24.85 44.86
C LYS A 496 19.86 25.90 44.45
N PRO A 497 20.59 25.67 43.34
CA PRO A 497 21.60 26.61 42.92
C PRO A 497 20.96 27.95 42.56
N THR A 498 21.61 29.05 42.91
CA THR A 498 21.19 30.40 42.51
C THR A 498 21.58 30.70 41.07
N VAL A 499 20.98 31.73 40.48
CA VAL A 499 21.41 32.25 39.17
C VAL A 499 22.91 32.56 39.17
N ASN A 500 23.42 33.18 40.24
CA ASN A 500 24.84 33.48 40.42
C ASN A 500 25.71 32.20 40.40
N GLU A 501 25.30 31.17 41.13
CA GLU A 501 26.03 29.89 41.19
C GLU A 501 26.04 29.16 39.84
N ILE A 502 24.93 29.19 39.10
CA ILE A 502 24.85 28.59 37.75
C ILE A 502 25.77 29.32 36.77
N LEU A 503 25.74 30.66 36.77
CA LEU A 503 26.56 31.49 35.88
C LEU A 503 28.07 31.40 36.22
N ALA A 504 28.41 31.16 37.50
CA ALA A 504 29.79 30.98 37.96
C ALA A 504 30.33 29.56 37.71
N ASN A 505 29.49 28.57 37.40
CA ASN A 505 29.91 27.20 37.16
C ASN A 505 30.52 27.03 35.75
N GLU A 506 31.85 27.09 35.67
CA GLU A 506 32.58 26.98 34.41
C GLU A 506 32.44 25.61 33.72
N GLU A 507 32.33 24.52 34.48
CA GLU A 507 32.19 23.17 33.91
C GLU A 507 30.83 22.99 33.24
N LEU A 508 29.77 23.43 33.93
CA LEU A 508 28.42 23.44 33.37
C LEU A 508 28.34 24.31 32.12
N ARG A 509 29.02 25.47 32.12
CA ARG A 509 29.08 26.34 30.95
C ARG A 509 29.77 25.67 29.77
N LYS A 510 30.94 25.04 29.98
CA LYS A 510 31.65 24.30 28.93
C LYS A 510 30.80 23.19 28.32
N PHE A 511 30.03 22.47 29.15
CA PHE A 511 29.12 21.44 28.66
C PHE A 511 27.98 22.04 27.81
N ASN A 512 27.36 23.12 28.27
CA ASN A 512 26.29 23.80 27.54
C ASN A 512 26.78 24.49 26.25
N ASP A 513 28.01 25.00 26.23
CA ASP A 513 28.66 25.54 25.03
C ASP A 513 28.94 24.44 24.00
N TYR A 514 29.17 23.19 24.42
CA TYR A 514 29.28 22.03 23.52
C TYR A 514 27.91 21.55 23.01
N ALA A 515 26.88 21.62 23.84
CA ALA A 515 25.53 21.22 23.47
C ALA A 515 24.85 22.21 22.50
N GLN A 516 25.25 23.49 22.55
CA GLN A 516 24.76 24.55 21.66
C GLN A 516 25.45 24.49 20.29
#